data_AF-A0A345ILI1-F1
#
_entry.id   AF-A0A345ILI1-F1
#
_cell.length_a   1.000
_cell.length_b   1.000
_cell.length_c   1.000
_cell.angle_alpha   90.00
_cell.angle_beta   90.00
_cell.angle_gamma   90.00
#
_symmetry.space_group_name_H-M   'P 1'
#
loop_
_entity.id
_entity.type
_entity.pdbx_description
1 polymer ?
#
loop_
_entity_poly.entity_id
_entity_poly.type
_entity_poly.pdbx_seq_one_letter_code
_entity_poly.pdbx_strand_id
1 'polypeptide(L)'
;MSSKAQVGRGKIDYAARFLEIGKAILQRSHGQAAAKDEGEPVSPPQTSAQPNGGEVEQATSPAWLVTAEELEAIEREEEERQALRNTRVKVRVDVERLYTAAELLDLKKYRPKRGRGAGTEGAGALARLLNELSCAYLQARPYLCKNGKLPPQVVLHLSNEMVAEVLGVSDNTVREWGTQLAADGFLDSRPHYTTSKGRDGENMTMVDGTLYAVRMTPGQTARLRYRDLHHEYRDLDADRAAGRTAYNAIRNAHQRAENRAAWKAEQAALGNADPDAGKNSSGSSITPEGEAREEILNQLRRWAVMPGDIDINPVIDDPELFQTGAVAEHLNTLLDVAHPLSLLSVVHHTKRASLVGILGSALARVLNDRHSRAFYCRLIWDAWEQELMGMDGLQALTAQLIRLEVDRREWKELRNPAALLAYRLRAA
;
A
#
# COMPACT_ATOMS: atom_id res chain seq x y z
N MET A 1 25.19 40.32 39.08
CA MET A 1 25.98 39.67 38.01
C MET A 1 25.22 38.46 37.54
N SER A 2 24.47 38.60 36.44
CA SER A 2 23.63 37.55 35.87
C SER A 2 23.90 37.54 34.37
N SER A 3 24.42 36.43 33.84
CA SER A 3 24.73 36.25 32.43
C SER A 3 23.83 35.15 31.87
N LYS A 4 22.80 35.55 31.13
CA LYS A 4 21.97 34.66 30.31
C LYS A 4 22.64 34.51 28.94
N ALA A 5 23.09 33.29 28.62
CA ALA A 5 23.51 32.93 27.27
C ALA A 5 22.26 32.59 26.42
N GLN A 6 22.15 33.26 25.28
CA GLN A 6 21.05 33.16 24.33
C GLN A 6 21.47 32.21 23.21
N VAL A 7 20.91 31.00 23.19
CA VAL A 7 21.15 30.01 22.12
C VAL A 7 20.13 30.22 21.01
N GLY A 8 20.58 30.78 19.88
CA GLY A 8 19.80 30.94 18.67
C GLY A 8 19.55 29.59 17.97
N ARG A 9 18.28 29.24 17.78
CA ARG A 9 17.88 28.14 16.89
C ARG A 9 17.93 28.63 15.44
N GLY A 10 18.93 28.20 14.68
CA GLY A 10 18.93 28.34 13.23
C GLY A 10 17.83 27.47 12.62
N LYS A 11 16.87 28.09 11.93
CA LYS A 11 15.93 27.38 11.05
C LYS A 11 16.74 26.82 9.88
N ILE A 12 16.79 25.49 9.77
CA ILE A 12 17.30 24.83 8.56
C ILE A 12 16.22 24.97 7.50
N ASP A 13 16.52 25.74 6.46
CA ASP A 13 15.64 25.92 5.31
C ASP A 13 15.74 24.70 4.38
N TYR A 14 14.83 23.75 4.58
CA TYR A 14 14.76 22.50 3.80
C TYR A 14 14.46 22.75 2.31
N ALA A 15 13.85 23.90 1.96
CA ALA A 15 13.55 24.23 0.58
C ALA A 15 14.82 24.56 -0.23
N ALA A 16 15.80 25.22 0.40
CA ALA A 16 17.08 25.54 -0.24
C ALA A 16 17.91 24.27 -0.53
N ARG A 17 17.85 23.26 0.35
CA ARG A 17 18.59 21.99 0.20
C ARG A 17 18.01 21.07 -0.88
N PHE A 18 16.69 21.10 -1.08
CA PHE A 18 16.04 20.35 -2.16
C PHE A 18 16.35 20.93 -3.55
N LEU A 19 16.50 22.26 -3.65
CA LEU A 19 16.84 22.93 -4.91
C LEU A 19 18.29 22.66 -5.36
N GLU A 20 19.22 22.50 -4.43
CA GLU A 20 20.61 22.12 -4.75
C GLU A 20 20.74 20.69 -5.26
N ILE A 21 19.97 19.75 -4.67
CA ILE A 21 19.98 18.34 -5.10
C ILE A 21 19.37 18.21 -6.52
N GLY A 22 18.31 18.97 -6.82
CA GLY A 22 17.73 19.02 -8.17
C GLY A 22 18.69 19.54 -9.24
N LYS A 23 19.50 20.56 -8.92
CA LYS A 23 20.51 21.10 -9.85
C LYS A 23 21.66 20.13 -10.12
N ALA A 24 22.08 19.37 -9.11
CA ALA A 24 23.15 18.37 -9.26
C ALA A 24 22.74 17.18 -10.15
N ILE A 25 21.45 16.83 -10.18
CA ILE A 25 20.91 15.75 -11.03
C ILE A 25 20.79 16.22 -12.48
N LEU A 26 20.39 17.48 -12.71
CA LEU A 26 20.30 18.08 -14.05
C LEU A 26 21.67 18.34 -14.71
N GLN A 27 22.72 18.61 -13.93
CA GLN A 27 24.07 18.75 -14.48
C GLN A 27 24.72 17.42 -14.91
N ARG A 28 24.30 16.28 -14.31
CA ARG A 28 24.78 14.95 -14.72
C ARG A 28 24.13 14.43 -16.01
N SER A 29 22.90 14.83 -16.32
CA SER A 29 22.19 14.38 -17.53
C SER A 29 22.59 15.14 -18.81
N HIS A 30 23.30 16.27 -18.69
CA HIS A 30 23.80 17.03 -19.86
C HIS A 30 25.28 16.82 -20.17
N GLY A 31 26.02 16.09 -19.33
CA GLY A 31 27.45 15.82 -19.52
C GLY A 31 27.80 14.59 -20.38
N GLN A 32 26.82 13.82 -20.85
CA GLN A 32 27.05 12.55 -21.56
C GLN A 32 26.80 12.60 -23.08
N ALA A 33 26.47 13.77 -23.64
CA ALA A 33 26.23 13.95 -25.07
C ALA A 33 27.20 14.97 -25.69
N ALA A 34 28.51 14.73 -25.59
CA ALA A 34 29.52 15.49 -26.33
C ALA A 34 30.86 14.73 -26.38
N ALA A 35 30.98 13.75 -27.28
CA ALA A 35 32.28 13.29 -27.76
C ALA A 35 32.12 12.43 -29.03
N LYS A 36 32.19 13.08 -30.20
CA LYS A 36 32.96 12.70 -31.41
C LYS A 36 32.25 13.22 -32.66
N ASP A 37 32.70 14.39 -33.09
CA ASP A 37 32.62 14.83 -34.47
C ASP A 37 33.97 15.49 -34.78
N GLU A 38 34.80 14.82 -35.58
CA GLU A 38 35.87 15.44 -36.34
C GLU A 38 35.67 14.98 -37.78
N GLY A 39 35.29 15.94 -38.62
CA GLY A 39 35.14 15.76 -40.06
C GLY A 39 36.43 16.08 -40.82
N GLU A 40 36.51 15.56 -42.03
CA GLU A 40 37.27 16.15 -43.15
C GLU A 40 36.57 15.79 -44.48
N PRO A 41 36.83 16.53 -45.59
CA PRO A 41 35.75 17.13 -46.37
C PRO A 41 35.53 16.57 -47.79
N VAL A 42 34.40 17.05 -48.34
CA VAL A 42 33.79 16.92 -49.67
C VAL A 42 34.72 16.93 -50.90
N SER A 43 34.48 16.05 -51.89
CA SER A 43 34.29 16.38 -53.33
C SER A 43 33.80 15.18 -54.20
N PRO A 44 32.87 15.39 -55.16
CA PRO A 44 32.39 14.40 -56.16
C PRO A 44 33.01 14.66 -57.55
N PRO A 45 32.52 14.07 -58.67
CA PRO A 45 32.19 12.68 -59.00
C PRO A 45 33.03 12.19 -60.22
N GLN A 46 33.06 10.90 -60.56
CA GLN A 46 32.94 10.47 -61.96
C GLN A 46 32.73 8.95 -62.17
N THR A 47 31.77 8.72 -63.04
CA THR A 47 31.25 7.52 -63.68
C THR A 47 32.29 6.66 -64.41
N SER A 48 32.24 5.34 -64.21
CA SER A 48 32.46 4.37 -65.31
C SER A 48 31.87 3.00 -64.96
N ALA A 49 31.29 2.38 -65.98
CA ALA A 49 30.32 1.31 -65.91
C ALA A 49 30.90 -0.11 -65.80
N GLN A 50 30.05 -0.99 -65.25
CA GLN A 50 29.90 -2.44 -65.55
C GLN A 50 30.91 -3.46 -64.94
N PRO A 51 30.56 -4.77 -64.90
CA PRO A 51 29.37 -5.40 -64.30
C PRO A 51 29.79 -6.64 -63.46
N ASN A 52 29.03 -7.09 -62.45
CA ASN A 52 28.87 -8.52 -62.12
C ASN A 52 28.13 -8.77 -60.80
N GLY A 53 27.28 -9.80 -60.82
CA GLY A 53 26.96 -10.63 -59.66
C GLY A 53 25.98 -10.03 -58.67
N GLY A 54 24.69 -9.95 -59.04
CA GLY A 54 23.63 -9.75 -58.06
C GLY A 54 23.43 -11.00 -57.21
N GLU A 55 24.14 -11.08 -56.09
CA GLU A 55 23.69 -11.86 -54.94
C GLU A 55 22.37 -11.26 -54.45
N VAL A 56 21.37 -12.12 -54.25
CA VAL A 56 20.10 -11.73 -53.64
C VAL A 56 20.40 -11.39 -52.19
N GLU A 57 20.56 -10.10 -51.91
CA GLU A 57 20.64 -9.55 -50.56
C GLU A 57 19.35 -9.95 -49.84
N GLN A 58 19.45 -10.95 -48.96
CA GLN A 58 18.34 -11.34 -48.09
C GLN A 58 17.98 -10.12 -47.27
N ALA A 59 16.78 -9.57 -47.51
CA ALA A 59 16.21 -8.51 -46.72
C ALA A 59 16.19 -8.96 -45.25
N THR A 60 17.13 -8.46 -44.46
CA THR A 60 17.16 -8.65 -43.01
C THR A 60 15.91 -8.00 -42.45
N SER A 61 15.02 -8.82 -41.90
CA SER A 61 13.82 -8.37 -41.20
C SER A 61 14.22 -7.31 -40.15
N PRO A 62 13.48 -6.19 -40.05
CA PRO A 62 13.75 -5.15 -39.06
C PRO A 62 13.77 -5.73 -37.64
N ALA A 63 14.72 -5.28 -36.81
CA ALA A 63 14.97 -5.75 -35.43
C ALA A 63 13.81 -5.61 -34.42
N TRP A 64 12.63 -5.15 -34.86
CA TRP A 64 11.40 -5.03 -34.06
C TRP A 64 10.33 -6.05 -34.44
N LEU A 65 10.54 -6.84 -35.50
CA LEU A 65 9.66 -7.95 -35.86
C LEU A 65 10.01 -9.16 -34.99
N VAL A 66 9.20 -9.36 -33.95
CA VAL A 66 9.18 -10.58 -33.14
C VAL A 66 8.99 -11.75 -34.10
N THR A 67 9.96 -12.65 -34.14
CA THR A 67 9.91 -13.86 -34.97
C THR A 67 8.81 -14.79 -34.45
N ALA A 68 8.29 -15.67 -35.30
CA ALA A 68 7.27 -16.63 -34.90
C ALA A 68 7.74 -17.50 -33.71
N GLU A 69 9.04 -17.83 -33.66
CA GLU A 69 9.65 -18.58 -32.57
C GLU A 69 9.69 -17.80 -31.24
N GLU A 70 9.90 -16.49 -31.29
CA GLU A 70 9.87 -15.62 -30.10
C GLU A 70 8.43 -15.44 -29.58
N LEU A 71 7.43 -15.40 -30.48
CA LEU A 71 6.02 -15.35 -30.10
C LEU A 71 5.60 -16.62 -29.34
N GLU A 72 5.98 -17.80 -29.86
CA GLU A 72 5.72 -19.10 -29.20
C GLU A 72 6.45 -19.26 -27.86
N ALA A 73 7.59 -18.58 -27.68
CA ALA A 73 8.30 -18.56 -26.41
C ALA A 73 7.59 -17.68 -25.37
N ILE A 74 7.05 -16.52 -25.81
CA ILE A 74 6.25 -15.63 -24.98
C ILE A 74 4.95 -16.32 -24.56
N GLU A 75 4.25 -16.98 -25.49
CA GLU A 75 3.02 -17.72 -25.21
C GLU A 75 3.25 -18.86 -24.19
N ARG A 76 4.36 -19.61 -24.33
CA ARG A 76 4.74 -20.63 -23.34
C ARG A 76 5.04 -20.04 -21.95
N GLU A 77 5.73 -18.91 -21.89
CA GLU A 77 6.00 -18.22 -20.60
C GLU A 77 4.71 -17.69 -19.96
N GLU A 78 3.77 -17.20 -20.77
CA GLU A 78 2.45 -16.77 -20.33
C GLU A 78 1.59 -17.95 -19.86
N GLU A 79 1.60 -19.08 -20.55
CA GLU A 79 0.93 -20.31 -20.13
C GLU A 79 1.49 -20.84 -18.80
N GLU A 80 2.81 -20.82 -18.61
CA GLU A 80 3.44 -21.19 -17.35
C GLU A 80 3.07 -20.23 -16.21
N ARG A 81 3.05 -18.91 -16.48
CA ARG A 81 2.57 -17.90 -15.52
C ARG A 81 1.11 -18.09 -15.19
N GLN A 82 0.27 -18.41 -16.17
CA GLN A 82 -1.16 -18.63 -16.00
C GLN A 82 -1.43 -19.93 -15.24
N ALA A 83 -0.64 -20.98 -15.46
CA ALA A 83 -0.67 -22.22 -14.69
C ALA A 83 -0.25 -21.98 -13.22
N LEU A 84 0.82 -21.21 -12.98
CA LEU A 84 1.23 -20.78 -11.63
C LEU A 84 0.14 -19.95 -10.93
N ARG A 85 -0.51 -19.05 -11.67
CA ARG A 85 -1.61 -18.20 -11.18
C ARG A 85 -2.84 -19.04 -10.84
N ASN A 86 -3.22 -19.97 -11.72
CA ASN A 86 -4.33 -20.91 -11.51
C ASN A 86 -4.06 -21.87 -10.35
N THR A 87 -2.82 -22.33 -10.18
CA THR A 87 -2.41 -23.16 -9.03
C THR A 87 -2.52 -22.37 -7.73
N ARG A 88 -2.08 -21.10 -7.71
CA ARG A 88 -2.27 -20.19 -6.56
C ARG A 88 -3.75 -19.92 -6.26
N VAL A 89 -4.61 -19.81 -7.27
CA VAL A 89 -6.06 -19.63 -7.12
C VAL A 89 -6.74 -20.89 -6.59
N LYS A 90 -6.33 -22.08 -7.05
CA LYS A 90 -6.86 -23.37 -6.56
C LYS A 90 -6.50 -23.64 -5.09
N VAL A 91 -5.30 -23.22 -4.65
CA VAL A 91 -4.90 -23.29 -3.22
C VAL A 91 -5.73 -22.36 -2.34
N ARG A 92 -6.37 -21.33 -2.91
CA ARG A 92 -7.11 -20.32 -2.17
C ARG A 92 -8.47 -20.80 -1.63
N VAL A 93 -8.97 -21.95 -2.07
CA VAL A 93 -10.37 -22.37 -1.84
C VAL A 93 -10.55 -23.49 -0.79
N ASP A 94 -9.50 -24.20 -0.38
CA ASP A 94 -9.61 -25.29 0.62
C ASP A 94 -8.77 -25.04 1.88
N VAL A 95 -8.85 -23.83 2.46
CA VAL A 95 -8.37 -23.66 3.85
C VAL A 95 -9.50 -24.15 4.76
N GLU A 96 -9.25 -25.23 5.50
CA GLU A 96 -10.14 -25.68 6.57
C GLU A 96 -10.62 -24.48 7.40
N ARG A 97 -11.90 -24.50 7.81
CA ARG A 97 -12.51 -23.48 8.66
C ARG A 97 -11.55 -23.08 9.79
N LEU A 98 -11.15 -21.80 9.81
CA LEU A 98 -10.31 -21.23 10.87
C LEU A 98 -11.06 -21.31 12.21
N TYR A 99 -10.41 -21.88 13.22
CA TYR A 99 -10.96 -21.92 14.57
C TYR A 99 -11.01 -20.51 15.19
N THR A 100 -12.10 -20.23 15.89
CA THR A 100 -12.24 -19.03 16.70
C THR A 100 -11.61 -19.22 18.08
N ALA A 101 -11.19 -18.13 18.72
CA ALA A 101 -10.68 -18.20 20.09
C ALA A 101 -11.68 -18.85 21.07
N ALA A 102 -12.99 -18.68 20.84
CA ALA A 102 -14.04 -19.26 21.67
C ALA A 102 -14.17 -20.80 21.50
N GLU A 103 -13.76 -21.34 20.35
CA GLU A 103 -13.71 -22.79 20.12
C GLU A 103 -12.43 -23.40 20.70
N LEU A 104 -11.36 -22.61 20.79
CA LEU A 104 -10.07 -23.06 21.32
C LEU A 104 -9.95 -22.89 22.84
N LEU A 105 -10.75 -22.02 23.47
CA LEU A 105 -10.58 -21.64 24.87
C LEU A 105 -11.93 -21.29 25.52
N ASP A 106 -12.13 -21.68 26.79
CA ASP A 106 -13.26 -21.20 27.58
C ASP A 106 -13.04 -19.74 28.00
N LEU A 107 -13.49 -18.81 27.15
CA LEU A 107 -13.35 -17.38 27.37
C LEU A 107 -14.09 -16.88 28.63
N LYS A 108 -15.10 -17.61 29.13
CA LYS A 108 -15.85 -17.19 30.32
C LYS A 108 -15.00 -17.26 31.58
N LYS A 109 -14.02 -18.16 31.63
CA LYS A 109 -13.06 -18.31 32.73
C LYS A 109 -12.27 -17.02 33.00
N TYR A 110 -12.00 -16.26 31.95
CA TYR A 110 -11.12 -15.07 31.99
C TYR A 110 -11.84 -13.77 32.26
N ARG A 111 -13.18 -13.79 32.34
CA ARG A 111 -13.94 -12.59 32.67
C ARG A 111 -13.78 -12.25 34.15
N PRO A 112 -13.20 -11.09 34.50
CA PRO A 112 -13.14 -10.64 35.89
C PRO A 112 -14.55 -10.49 36.47
N LYS A 113 -14.81 -11.16 37.59
CA LYS A 113 -16.13 -11.18 38.24
C LYS A 113 -16.36 -10.02 39.22
N ARG A 114 -15.29 -9.43 39.76
CA ARG A 114 -15.32 -8.36 40.77
C ARG A 114 -14.10 -7.44 40.59
N GLY A 115 -14.18 -6.22 41.12
CA GLY A 115 -13.08 -5.24 41.09
C GLY A 115 -13.02 -4.37 39.82
N ARG A 116 -11.93 -3.62 39.66
CA ARG A 116 -11.69 -2.78 38.47
C ARG A 116 -11.59 -3.69 37.24
N GLY A 117 -12.42 -3.42 36.23
CA GLY A 117 -12.52 -4.24 35.02
C GLY A 117 -13.57 -5.34 35.08
N ALA A 118 -14.34 -5.49 36.17
CA ALA A 118 -15.46 -6.43 36.22
C ALA A 118 -16.43 -6.23 35.04
N GLY A 119 -16.82 -7.33 34.39
CA GLY A 119 -17.69 -7.29 33.20
C GLY A 119 -16.95 -7.11 31.87
N THR A 120 -15.64 -6.81 31.88
CA THR A 120 -14.80 -6.86 30.66
C THR A 120 -14.48 -8.31 30.25
N GLU A 121 -13.90 -8.48 29.07
CA GLU A 121 -13.50 -9.81 28.59
C GLU A 121 -12.20 -10.35 29.23
N GLY A 122 -11.47 -9.50 29.96
CA GLY A 122 -10.20 -9.86 30.60
C GLY A 122 -9.20 -10.44 29.60
N ALA A 123 -8.46 -11.49 30.00
CA ALA A 123 -7.50 -12.17 29.12
C ALA A 123 -8.16 -12.79 27.87
N GLY A 124 -9.48 -12.99 27.87
CA GLY A 124 -10.23 -13.41 26.69
C GLY A 124 -10.16 -12.40 25.54
N ALA A 125 -10.01 -11.10 25.84
CA ALA A 125 -9.82 -10.06 24.82
C ALA A 125 -8.49 -10.25 24.07
N LEU A 126 -7.41 -10.48 24.81
CA LEU A 126 -6.09 -10.77 24.24
C LEU A 126 -6.12 -12.05 23.39
N ALA A 127 -6.78 -13.11 23.89
CA ALA A 127 -6.91 -14.36 23.14
C ALA A 127 -7.63 -14.16 21.80
N ARG A 128 -8.70 -13.37 21.76
CA ARG A 128 -9.42 -13.04 20.52
C ARG A 128 -8.57 -12.24 19.55
N LEU A 129 -7.91 -11.18 20.04
CA LEU A 129 -7.04 -10.34 19.22
C LEU A 129 -5.92 -11.17 18.59
N LEU A 130 -5.21 -11.97 19.38
CA LEU A 130 -4.12 -12.81 18.89
C LEU A 130 -4.59 -13.90 17.92
N ASN A 131 -5.77 -14.49 18.14
CA ASN A 131 -6.37 -15.43 17.21
C ASN A 131 -6.73 -14.75 15.88
N GLU A 132 -7.32 -13.56 15.93
CA GLU A 132 -7.65 -12.77 14.75
C GLU A 132 -6.39 -12.43 13.92
N LEU A 133 -5.34 -11.95 14.58
CA LEU A 133 -4.06 -11.65 13.93
C LEU A 133 -3.41 -12.92 13.35
N SER A 134 -3.53 -14.07 14.03
CA SER A 134 -3.04 -15.35 13.52
C SER A 134 -3.82 -15.83 12.29
N CYS A 135 -5.13 -15.63 12.27
CA CYS A 135 -5.97 -15.89 11.11
C CYS A 135 -5.57 -15.00 9.92
N ALA A 136 -5.39 -13.70 10.14
CA ALA A 136 -4.92 -12.77 9.10
C ALA A 136 -3.53 -13.18 8.57
N TYR A 137 -2.63 -13.60 9.45
CA TYR A 137 -1.31 -14.13 9.09
C TYR A 137 -1.39 -15.37 8.19
N LEU A 138 -2.24 -16.35 8.53
CA LEU A 138 -2.43 -17.55 7.72
C LEU A 138 -3.11 -17.27 6.38
N GLN A 139 -4.07 -16.34 6.35
CA GLN A 139 -4.72 -15.90 5.11
C GLN A 139 -3.73 -15.24 4.15
N ALA A 140 -2.76 -14.47 4.67
CA ALA A 140 -1.69 -13.88 3.88
C ALA A 140 -0.63 -14.91 3.46
N ARG A 141 -0.50 -16.03 4.18
CA ARG A 141 0.52 -17.07 3.96
C ARG A 141 -0.09 -18.47 3.81
N PRO A 142 -0.92 -18.71 2.77
CA PRO A 142 -1.65 -19.97 2.61
C PRO A 142 -0.73 -21.19 2.46
N TYR A 143 0.52 -21.00 2.03
CA TYR A 143 1.52 -22.06 1.92
C TYR A 143 1.91 -22.69 3.27
N LEU A 144 1.59 -22.04 4.39
CA LEU A 144 1.77 -22.62 5.74
C LEU A 144 0.72 -23.67 6.07
N CYS A 145 -0.44 -23.64 5.39
CA CYS A 145 -1.50 -24.63 5.52
C CYS A 145 -1.21 -25.82 4.59
N LYS A 146 -0.54 -26.84 5.11
CA LYS A 146 -0.13 -28.01 4.31
C LYS A 146 -1.33 -28.92 4.04
N ASN A 147 -1.60 -29.21 2.77
CA ASN A 147 -2.72 -30.07 2.34
C ASN A 147 -4.08 -29.61 2.90
N GLY A 148 -4.31 -28.29 2.95
CA GLY A 148 -5.55 -27.70 3.49
C GLY A 148 -5.64 -27.68 5.02
N LYS A 149 -4.70 -28.31 5.73
CA LYS A 149 -4.69 -28.38 7.20
C LYS A 149 -3.99 -27.18 7.83
N LEU A 150 -4.60 -26.65 8.89
CA LEU A 150 -4.03 -25.56 9.67
C LEU A 150 -2.78 -26.03 10.44
N PRO A 151 -1.73 -25.17 10.56
CA PRO A 151 -0.64 -25.47 11.47
C PRO A 151 -1.15 -25.49 12.93
N PRO A 152 -0.55 -26.29 13.83
CA PRO A 152 -1.03 -26.42 15.20
C PRO A 152 -0.88 -25.13 16.02
N GLN A 153 0.09 -24.29 15.65
CA GLN A 153 0.33 -22.97 16.23
C GLN A 153 0.86 -22.00 15.17
N VAL A 154 0.73 -20.71 15.44
CA VAL A 154 1.35 -19.62 14.69
C VAL A 154 2.20 -18.80 15.64
N VAL A 155 3.37 -18.35 15.18
CA VAL A 155 4.23 -17.44 15.95
C VAL A 155 4.15 -16.05 15.31
N LEU A 156 3.79 -15.06 16.12
CA LEU A 156 3.71 -13.66 15.72
C LEU A 156 4.77 -12.85 16.46
N HIS A 157 5.47 -11.96 15.75
CA HIS A 157 6.28 -10.89 16.35
C HIS A 157 5.47 -9.61 16.34
N LEU A 158 5.11 -9.10 17.52
CA LEU A 158 4.23 -7.93 17.67
C LEU A 158 4.82 -6.95 18.70
N SER A 159 4.47 -5.66 18.59
CA SER A 159 4.73 -4.71 19.69
C SER A 159 3.72 -4.89 20.81
N ASN A 160 4.20 -5.14 22.02
CA ASN A 160 3.37 -5.24 23.22
C ASN A 160 2.63 -3.92 23.51
N GLU A 161 3.25 -2.78 23.19
CA GLU A 161 2.68 -1.44 23.37
C GLU A 161 1.44 -1.24 22.49
N MET A 162 1.53 -1.63 21.21
CA MET A 162 0.39 -1.51 20.30
C MET A 162 -0.73 -2.50 20.66
N VAL A 163 -0.37 -3.71 21.10
CA VAL A 163 -1.34 -4.69 21.59
C VAL A 163 -2.08 -4.14 22.82
N ALA A 164 -1.35 -3.54 23.76
CA ALA A 164 -1.92 -2.92 24.95
C ALA A 164 -2.85 -1.75 24.59
N GLU A 165 -2.43 -0.89 23.67
CA GLU A 165 -3.19 0.27 23.19
C GLU A 165 -4.52 -0.12 22.53
N VAL A 166 -4.49 -1.14 21.64
CA VAL A 166 -5.70 -1.68 20.99
C VAL A 166 -6.68 -2.26 22.00
N LEU A 167 -6.16 -2.95 23.02
CA LEU A 167 -6.97 -3.51 24.11
C LEU A 167 -7.41 -2.46 25.14
N GLY A 168 -6.89 -1.23 25.07
CA GLY A 168 -7.16 -0.16 26.03
C GLY A 168 -6.67 -0.49 27.44
N VAL A 169 -5.56 -1.23 27.57
CA VAL A 169 -4.97 -1.65 28.84
C VAL A 169 -3.49 -1.30 28.91
N SER A 170 -2.87 -1.50 30.07
CA SER A 170 -1.42 -1.31 30.21
C SER A 170 -0.64 -2.51 29.69
N ASP A 171 0.61 -2.28 29.28
CA ASP A 171 1.58 -3.32 28.94
C ASP A 171 1.71 -4.41 30.00
N ASN A 172 1.67 -4.03 31.28
CA ASN A 172 1.76 -4.98 32.38
C ASN A 172 0.53 -5.91 32.42
N THR A 173 -0.66 -5.36 32.16
CA THR A 173 -1.90 -6.14 32.06
C THR A 173 -1.83 -7.15 30.92
N VAL A 174 -1.26 -6.79 29.77
CA VAL A 174 -1.05 -7.73 28.64
C VAL A 174 -0.14 -8.87 29.06
N ARG A 175 0.96 -8.61 29.79
CA ARG A 175 1.87 -9.66 30.29
C ARG A 175 1.19 -10.59 31.30
N GLU A 176 0.41 -10.03 32.22
CA GLU A 176 -0.38 -10.81 33.18
C GLU A 176 -1.41 -11.70 32.48
N TRP A 177 -2.15 -11.15 31.51
CA TRP A 177 -3.09 -11.92 30.68
C TRP A 177 -2.37 -12.99 29.88
N GLY A 178 -1.18 -12.69 29.34
CA GLY A 178 -0.35 -13.67 28.66
C GLY A 178 0.02 -14.87 29.55
N THR A 179 0.34 -14.60 30.82
CA THR A 179 0.65 -15.65 31.81
C THR A 179 -0.57 -16.52 32.12
N GLN A 180 -1.76 -15.93 32.22
CA GLN A 180 -3.02 -16.68 32.42
C GLN A 180 -3.33 -17.58 31.23
N LEU A 181 -3.18 -17.09 30.00
CA LEU A 181 -3.40 -17.86 28.78
C LEU A 181 -2.36 -18.97 28.58
N ALA A 182 -1.13 -18.74 29.06
CA ALA A 182 -0.08 -19.75 29.05
C ALA A 182 -0.36 -20.93 29.98
N ALA A 183 -1.00 -20.69 31.12
CA ALA A 183 -1.40 -21.76 32.04
C ALA A 183 -2.39 -22.75 31.41
N ASP A 184 -3.22 -22.31 30.45
CA ASP A 184 -4.17 -23.15 29.70
C ASP A 184 -3.60 -23.65 28.35
N GLY A 185 -2.31 -23.41 28.11
CA GLY A 185 -1.60 -23.83 26.90
C GLY A 185 -2.05 -23.14 25.61
N PHE A 186 -2.82 -22.06 25.70
CA PHE A 186 -3.29 -21.31 24.54
C PHE A 186 -2.19 -20.42 23.93
N LEU A 187 -1.30 -19.89 24.78
CA LEU A 187 -0.30 -18.91 24.41
C LEU A 187 1.06 -19.24 25.05
N ASP A 188 2.16 -19.02 24.34
CA ASP A 188 3.48 -18.84 24.95
C ASP A 188 4.05 -17.52 24.45
N SER A 189 4.40 -16.63 25.37
CA SER A 189 4.82 -15.27 25.03
C SER A 189 6.14 -14.91 25.70
N ARG A 190 7.08 -14.36 24.93
CA ARG A 190 8.39 -13.92 25.44
C ARG A 190 8.87 -12.64 24.74
N PRO A 191 9.56 -11.74 25.46
CA PRO A 191 10.25 -10.63 24.80
C PRO A 191 11.29 -11.17 23.82
N HIS A 192 11.36 -10.56 22.65
CA HIS A 192 12.38 -10.83 21.65
C HIS A 192 13.49 -9.79 21.77
N TYR A 193 14.73 -10.27 21.76
CA TYR A 193 15.90 -9.43 21.94
C TYR A 193 16.70 -9.35 20.64
N THR A 194 17.06 -8.14 20.25
CA THR A 194 17.95 -7.87 19.12
C THR A 194 19.13 -7.02 19.58
N THR A 195 20.13 -6.88 18.71
CA THR A 195 21.24 -5.95 18.93
C THR A 195 20.97 -4.68 18.11
N SER A 196 21.01 -3.52 18.75
CA SER A 196 20.77 -2.22 18.11
C SER A 196 21.83 -1.21 18.55
N LYS A 197 22.15 -0.25 17.69
CA LYS A 197 23.07 0.83 18.04
C LYS A 197 22.42 1.80 19.03
N GLY A 198 23.08 1.96 20.16
CA GLY A 198 22.73 2.96 21.16
C GLY A 198 22.99 4.39 20.69
N ARG A 199 22.62 5.34 21.55
CA ARG A 199 22.80 6.78 21.28
C ARG A 199 24.26 7.16 21.04
N ASP A 200 25.18 6.46 21.70
CA ASP A 200 26.62 6.69 21.65
C ASP A 200 27.32 5.82 20.58
N GLY A 201 26.55 5.11 19.75
CA GLY A 201 27.06 4.24 18.69
C GLY A 201 27.50 2.83 19.14
N GLU A 202 27.45 2.55 20.44
CA GLU A 202 27.74 1.22 21.00
C GLU A 202 26.59 0.22 20.74
N ASN A 203 26.93 -1.05 20.49
CA ASN A 203 25.94 -2.11 20.34
C ASN A 203 25.33 -2.46 21.70
N MET A 204 24.00 -2.43 21.79
CA MET A 204 23.27 -2.80 23.00
C MET A 204 22.12 -3.75 22.68
N THR A 205 21.89 -4.70 23.60
CA THR A 205 20.75 -5.61 23.52
C THR A 205 19.47 -4.84 23.86
N MET A 206 18.53 -4.81 22.92
CA MET A 206 17.23 -4.16 23.07
C MET A 206 16.10 -5.14 22.82
N VAL A 207 14.95 -4.87 23.43
CA VAL A 207 13.70 -5.56 23.10
C VAL A 207 13.11 -4.91 21.86
N ASP A 208 12.92 -5.66 20.79
CA ASP A 208 12.34 -5.17 19.53
C ASP A 208 10.86 -5.53 19.35
N GLY A 209 10.32 -6.35 20.26
CA GLY A 209 8.94 -6.80 20.28
C GLY A 209 8.74 -7.97 21.24
N THR A 210 7.54 -8.53 21.21
CA THR A 210 7.17 -9.75 21.93
C THR A 210 6.76 -10.81 20.91
N LEU A 211 7.28 -12.02 21.10
CA LEU A 211 6.84 -13.19 20.36
C LEU A 211 5.64 -13.79 21.05
N TYR A 212 4.62 -14.12 20.27
CA TYR A 212 3.40 -14.79 20.70
C TYR A 212 3.24 -16.07 19.88
N ALA A 213 3.48 -17.23 20.49
CA ALA A 213 3.05 -18.51 19.94
C ALA A 213 1.59 -18.74 20.30
N VAL A 214 0.70 -18.72 19.32
CA VAL A 214 -0.76 -18.83 19.50
C VAL A 214 -1.21 -20.20 19.02
N ARG A 215 -1.99 -20.91 19.84
CA ARG A 215 -2.61 -22.18 19.46
C ARG A 215 -3.65 -21.96 18.36
N MET A 216 -3.61 -22.79 17.32
CA MET A 216 -4.55 -22.74 16.20
C MET A 216 -5.43 -23.99 16.08
N THR A 217 -5.05 -25.10 16.71
CA THR A 217 -5.81 -26.35 16.69
C THR A 217 -6.17 -26.83 18.10
N PRO A 218 -7.36 -27.40 18.32
CA PRO A 218 -7.72 -28.01 19.62
C PRO A 218 -6.73 -29.09 20.06
N GLY A 219 -6.55 -29.24 21.37
CA GLY A 219 -5.72 -30.31 21.97
C GLY A 219 -4.20 -30.13 21.85
N GLN A 220 -3.72 -29.03 21.26
CA GLN A 220 -2.31 -28.67 21.23
C GLN A 220 -1.98 -27.64 22.32
N THR A 221 -0.69 -27.52 22.63
CA THR A 221 -0.17 -26.48 23.52
C THR A 221 0.78 -25.60 22.71
N ALA A 222 0.53 -24.30 22.72
CA ALA A 222 1.42 -23.35 22.05
C ALA A 222 2.74 -23.24 22.81
N ARG A 223 3.86 -23.28 22.07
CA ARG A 223 5.19 -23.15 22.67
C ARG A 223 6.18 -22.49 21.71
N LEU A 224 6.93 -21.52 22.20
CA LEU A 224 8.03 -20.91 21.48
C LEU A 224 9.22 -21.88 21.42
N ARG A 225 9.78 -22.03 20.23
CA ARG A 225 10.95 -22.86 19.96
C ARG A 225 12.21 -22.00 19.98
N TYR A 226 13.35 -22.65 20.15
CA TYR A 226 14.66 -21.98 20.08
C TYR A 226 14.84 -21.19 18.78
N ARG A 227 14.47 -21.79 17.64
CA ARG A 227 14.51 -21.11 16.33
C ARG A 227 13.67 -19.84 16.30
N ASP A 228 12.52 -19.84 16.96
CA ASP A 228 11.62 -18.69 16.97
C ASP A 228 12.24 -17.52 17.74
N LEU A 229 13.05 -17.79 18.78
CA LEU A 229 13.72 -16.79 19.61
C LEU A 229 15.00 -16.22 18.97
N HIS A 230 15.58 -16.93 18.01
CA HIS A 230 16.82 -16.56 17.32
C HIS A 230 16.59 -16.04 15.90
N HIS A 231 15.36 -16.03 15.43
CA HIS A 231 15.03 -15.52 14.11
C HIS A 231 14.98 -13.98 14.14
N GLU A 232 15.69 -13.33 13.23
CA GLU A 232 15.62 -11.88 13.07
C GLU A 232 14.32 -11.51 12.33
N TYR A 233 13.33 -11.01 13.06
CA TYR A 233 12.04 -10.62 12.49
C TYR A 233 12.05 -9.21 11.88
N ARG A 234 12.93 -8.32 12.36
CA ARG A 234 13.00 -6.92 11.94
C ARG A 234 14.39 -6.33 12.12
N ASP A 235 14.67 -5.26 11.39
CA ASP A 235 15.83 -4.40 11.61
C ASP A 235 15.43 -3.18 12.44
N LEU A 236 15.71 -3.23 13.75
CA LEU A 236 15.35 -2.17 14.70
C LEU A 236 16.08 -0.85 14.42
N ASP A 237 17.30 -0.89 13.88
CA ASP A 237 18.08 0.31 13.58
C ASP A 237 17.53 1.01 12.34
N ALA A 238 17.23 0.26 11.27
CA ALA A 238 16.57 0.78 10.08
C ALA A 238 15.20 1.39 10.42
N ASP A 239 14.44 0.72 11.27
CA ASP A 239 13.13 1.20 11.71
C ASP A 239 13.22 2.50 12.52
N ARG A 240 14.21 2.65 13.40
CA ARG A 240 14.45 3.90 14.12
C ARG A 240 14.85 5.03 13.16
N ALA A 241 15.73 4.76 12.21
CA ALA A 241 16.16 5.72 11.21
C ALA A 241 14.99 6.18 10.32
N ALA A 242 14.10 5.26 9.94
CA ALA A 242 12.90 5.55 9.16
C ALA A 242 11.72 6.10 9.99
N GLY A 243 11.85 6.16 11.32
CA GLY A 243 10.75 6.56 12.21
C GLY A 243 9.62 5.51 12.32
N ARG A 244 9.84 4.29 11.83
CA ARG A 244 8.93 3.14 11.91
C ARG A 244 9.02 2.45 13.28
N THR A 245 8.66 3.16 14.33
CA THR A 245 8.58 2.60 15.69
C THR A 245 7.13 2.48 16.16
N ALA A 246 6.84 1.51 17.03
CA ALA A 246 5.53 1.36 17.66
C ALA A 246 5.08 2.64 18.38
N TYR A 247 6.01 3.29 19.10
CA TYR A 247 5.80 4.59 19.72
C TYR A 247 5.30 5.66 18.71
N ASN A 248 5.99 5.80 17.58
CA ASN A 248 5.58 6.77 16.55
C ASN A 248 4.24 6.38 15.92
N ALA A 249 4.00 5.09 15.70
CA ALA A 249 2.75 4.58 15.14
C ALA A 249 1.54 4.95 16.02
N ILE A 250 1.63 4.67 17.34
CA ILE A 250 0.62 5.03 18.33
C ILE A 250 0.42 6.54 18.38
N ARG A 251 1.51 7.31 18.53
CA ARG A 251 1.45 8.77 18.61
C ARG A 251 0.80 9.39 17.37
N ASN A 252 1.18 8.92 16.18
CA ASN A 252 0.64 9.44 14.93
C ASN A 252 -0.83 9.07 14.73
N ALA A 253 -1.26 7.90 15.21
CA ALA A 253 -2.68 7.50 15.16
C ALA A 253 -3.55 8.41 16.03
N HIS A 254 -3.12 8.68 17.26
CA HIS A 254 -3.79 9.64 18.16
C HIS A 254 -3.85 11.03 17.55
N GLN A 255 -2.71 11.57 17.07
CA GLN A 255 -2.68 12.89 16.45
C GLN A 255 -3.61 13.00 15.24
N ARG A 256 -3.69 11.95 14.41
CA ARG A 256 -4.59 11.94 13.24
C ARG A 256 -6.04 11.85 13.64
N ALA A 257 -6.39 11.06 14.65
CA ALA A 257 -7.75 11.00 15.17
C ALA A 257 -8.20 12.35 15.77
N GLU A 258 -7.32 13.02 16.52
CA GLU A 258 -7.57 14.38 17.03
C GLU A 258 -7.77 15.38 15.89
N ASN A 259 -6.90 15.35 14.87
CA ASN A 259 -7.02 16.24 13.70
C ASN A 259 -8.33 15.99 12.93
N ARG A 260 -8.74 14.73 12.76
CA ARG A 260 -10.03 14.37 12.14
C ARG A 260 -11.21 14.87 12.95
N ALA A 261 -11.16 14.72 14.27
CA ALA A 261 -12.19 15.21 15.17
C ALA A 261 -12.31 16.75 15.14
N ALA A 262 -11.18 17.46 15.14
CA ALA A 262 -11.13 18.91 15.02
C ALA A 262 -11.71 19.39 13.68
N TRP A 263 -11.33 18.74 12.57
CA TRP A 263 -11.88 19.06 11.24
C TRP A 263 -13.39 18.81 11.17
N LYS A 264 -13.89 17.69 11.74
CA LYS A 264 -15.34 17.41 11.81
C LYS A 264 -16.09 18.48 12.62
N ALA A 265 -15.51 18.93 13.74
CA ALA A 265 -16.11 19.98 14.58
C ALA A 265 -16.16 21.34 13.84
N GLU A 266 -15.11 21.68 13.09
CA GLU A 266 -15.07 22.89 12.27
C GLU A 266 -16.12 22.85 11.14
N GLN A 267 -16.25 21.72 10.44
CA GLN A 267 -17.28 21.54 9.40
C GLN A 267 -18.71 21.65 9.96
N ALA A 268 -18.94 21.11 11.17
CA ALA A 268 -20.22 21.26 11.85
C ALA A 268 -20.51 22.73 12.23
N ALA A 269 -19.49 23.47 12.69
CA ALA A 269 -19.62 24.89 13.01
C ALA A 269 -19.89 25.78 11.78
N LEU A 270 -19.37 25.39 10.61
CA LEU A 270 -19.59 26.09 9.34
C LEU A 270 -20.96 25.80 8.69
N GLY A 271 -21.81 24.96 9.32
CA GLY A 271 -23.13 24.63 8.77
C GLY A 271 -23.12 23.77 7.51
N ASN A 272 -21.94 23.25 7.12
CA ASN A 272 -21.77 22.31 6.00
C ASN A 272 -22.06 20.85 6.42
N ALA A 273 -22.51 20.64 7.65
CA ALA A 273 -22.95 19.33 8.09
C ALA A 273 -24.24 18.97 7.36
N ASP A 274 -24.17 17.94 6.51
CA ASP A 274 -25.34 17.34 5.88
C ASP A 274 -26.35 16.92 6.97
N PRO A 275 -27.57 17.49 6.99
CA PRO A 275 -28.56 17.21 8.02
C PRO A 275 -29.04 15.74 8.02
N ASP A 276 -28.78 14.97 6.97
CA ASP A 276 -29.09 13.53 6.91
C ASP A 276 -27.90 12.62 7.27
N ALA A 277 -26.68 13.15 7.38
CA ALA A 277 -25.53 12.36 7.83
C ALA A 277 -25.72 11.82 9.26
N GLY A 278 -26.39 12.60 10.12
CA GLY A 278 -26.68 12.21 11.52
C GLY A 278 -27.64 11.03 11.67
N LYS A 279 -28.48 10.74 10.67
CA LYS A 279 -29.43 9.61 10.70
C LYS A 279 -28.81 8.30 10.19
N ASN A 280 -27.77 8.39 9.35
CA ASN A 280 -27.07 7.21 8.82
C ASN A 280 -25.83 6.84 9.65
N SER A 281 -25.38 7.72 10.55
CA SER A 281 -24.25 7.49 11.47
C SER A 281 -24.67 7.06 12.88
N SER A 282 -25.97 6.85 13.14
CA SER A 282 -26.53 6.56 14.47
C SER A 282 -26.30 5.13 14.98
N GLY A 283 -25.15 4.53 14.64
CA GLY A 283 -24.76 3.19 15.11
C GLY A 283 -23.45 3.15 15.90
N SER A 284 -22.53 4.10 15.69
CA SER A 284 -21.28 4.13 16.44
C SER A 284 -20.77 5.56 16.52
N SER A 285 -20.97 6.20 17.67
CA SER A 285 -20.23 7.41 18.03
C SER A 285 -18.78 7.01 18.29
N ILE A 286 -18.02 6.76 17.24
CA ILE A 286 -16.59 6.43 17.37
C ILE A 286 -15.93 7.68 17.94
N THR A 287 -15.47 7.60 19.18
CA THR A 287 -14.68 8.64 19.82
C THR A 287 -13.34 8.77 19.09
N PRO A 288 -12.63 9.90 19.21
CA PRO A 288 -11.27 10.02 18.66
C PRO A 288 -10.36 8.87 19.12
N GLU A 289 -10.51 8.44 20.38
CA GLU A 289 -9.83 7.27 20.92
C GLU A 289 -10.20 5.96 20.19
N GLY A 290 -11.48 5.77 19.85
CA GLY A 290 -11.93 4.63 19.07
C GLY A 290 -11.34 4.61 17.65
N GLU A 291 -11.29 5.77 16.99
CA GLU A 291 -10.66 5.91 15.66
C GLU A 291 -9.16 5.60 15.72
N ALA A 292 -8.46 6.13 16.74
CA ALA A 292 -7.04 5.85 16.93
C ALA A 292 -6.79 4.35 17.17
N ARG A 293 -7.58 3.71 18.03
CA ARG A 293 -7.47 2.26 18.29
C ARG A 293 -7.72 1.41 17.05
N GLU A 294 -8.71 1.76 16.23
CA GLU A 294 -8.97 1.06 14.97
C GLU A 294 -7.80 1.18 13.99
N GLU A 295 -7.20 2.36 13.91
CA GLU A 295 -6.03 2.62 13.08
C GLU A 295 -4.82 1.78 13.53
N ILE A 296 -4.58 1.71 14.84
CA ILE A 296 -3.50 0.90 15.43
C ILE A 296 -3.78 -0.59 15.24
N LEU A 297 -5.04 -1.04 15.35
CA LEU A 297 -5.42 -2.42 15.04
C LEU A 297 -5.11 -2.79 13.58
N ASN A 298 -5.41 -1.89 12.64
CA ASN A 298 -5.07 -2.11 11.24
C ASN A 298 -3.55 -2.15 11.00
N GLN A 299 -2.77 -1.34 11.72
CA GLN A 299 -1.31 -1.42 11.72
C GLN A 299 -0.81 -2.75 12.31
N LEU A 300 -1.39 -3.22 13.42
CA LEU A 300 -1.05 -4.52 14.01
C LEU A 300 -1.35 -5.68 13.05
N ARG A 301 -2.46 -5.64 12.30
CA ARG A 301 -2.79 -6.66 11.28
C ARG A 301 -1.70 -6.74 10.20
N ARG A 302 -1.17 -5.60 9.77
CA ARG A 302 -0.06 -5.53 8.80
C ARG A 302 1.25 -6.04 9.41
N TRP A 303 1.57 -5.56 10.61
CA TRP A 303 2.76 -5.98 11.34
C TRP A 303 2.79 -7.49 11.58
N ALA A 304 1.64 -8.09 11.90
CA ALA A 304 1.53 -9.53 12.08
C ALA A 304 2.00 -10.31 10.85
N VAL A 305 1.74 -9.80 9.64
CA VAL A 305 2.15 -10.41 8.36
C VAL A 305 3.59 -10.07 8.00
N MET A 306 3.98 -8.81 8.16
CA MET A 306 5.31 -8.29 7.85
C MET A 306 5.83 -7.46 9.04
N PRO A 307 6.60 -8.08 9.96
CA PRO A 307 7.10 -7.38 11.13
C PRO A 307 8.02 -6.22 10.76
N GLY A 308 7.87 -5.07 11.44
CA GLY A 308 8.62 -3.84 11.12
C GLY A 308 8.10 -3.08 9.90
N ASP A 309 7.17 -3.65 9.13
CA ASP A 309 6.49 -2.96 8.04
C ASP A 309 5.42 -2.01 8.60
N ILE A 310 5.88 -0.86 9.08
CA ILE A 310 5.04 0.30 9.36
C ILE A 310 4.89 1.16 8.09
N ASP A 311 5.54 0.78 6.99
CA ASP A 311 5.30 1.37 5.67
C ASP A 311 4.01 0.78 5.11
N ILE A 312 2.92 1.34 5.60
CA ILE A 312 1.96 2.10 4.83
C ILE A 312 0.87 2.39 5.87
N ASN A 313 0.53 3.66 5.96
CA ASN A 313 -0.74 4.13 6.45
C ASN A 313 -1.88 3.14 6.04
N PRO A 314 -2.83 2.71 6.90
CA PRO A 314 -3.93 1.84 6.46
C PRO A 314 -4.66 2.39 5.22
N VAL A 315 -4.59 3.70 5.08
CA VAL A 315 -4.77 4.47 3.87
C VAL A 315 -3.44 4.42 3.11
N ILE A 316 -3.37 3.89 1.89
CA ILE A 316 -2.53 4.60 0.92
C ILE A 316 -3.15 6.01 0.89
N ASP A 317 -2.69 6.91 1.78
CA ASP A 317 -2.55 8.30 1.40
C ASP A 317 -1.48 8.19 0.32
N ASP A 318 -1.97 7.90 -0.88
CA ASP A 318 -1.22 8.21 -2.08
C ASP A 318 -0.80 9.65 -1.87
N PRO A 319 0.51 9.93 -1.92
CA PRO A 319 1.01 11.26 -1.69
C PRO A 319 0.28 12.17 -2.67
N GLU A 320 -0.35 13.20 -2.12
CA GLU A 320 -0.93 14.30 -2.87
C GLU A 320 -2.27 14.01 -3.57
N LEU A 321 -2.55 12.83 -4.17
CA LEU A 321 -3.70 12.56 -5.07
C LEU A 321 -5.13 12.84 -4.55
N PHE A 322 -5.36 12.91 -3.23
CA PHE A 322 -6.70 13.14 -2.66
C PHE A 322 -6.91 14.52 -2.00
N GLN A 323 -5.93 15.42 -2.06
CA GLN A 323 -6.18 16.84 -1.85
C GLN A 323 -6.88 17.37 -3.10
N THR A 324 -8.22 17.34 -3.09
CA THR A 324 -9.11 17.56 -4.24
C THR A 324 -8.87 18.85 -5.03
N GLY A 325 -8.20 19.86 -4.44
CA GLY A 325 -7.77 21.08 -5.14
C GLY A 325 -6.43 20.94 -5.85
N ALA A 326 -5.37 20.53 -5.13
CA ALA A 326 -4.01 20.56 -5.65
C ALA A 326 -3.78 19.57 -6.80
N VAL A 327 -4.38 18.39 -6.77
CA VAL A 327 -4.09 17.32 -7.75
C VAL A 327 -4.75 17.58 -9.08
N ALA A 328 -5.97 18.09 -9.05
CA ALA A 328 -6.68 18.50 -10.25
C ALA A 328 -5.90 19.58 -11.02
N GLU A 329 -5.04 20.36 -10.35
CA GLU A 329 -4.15 21.34 -10.99
C GLU A 329 -2.88 20.73 -11.61
N HIS A 330 -2.46 19.55 -11.17
CA HIS A 330 -1.26 18.87 -11.70
C HIS A 330 -1.56 17.90 -12.86
N LEU A 331 -2.80 17.45 -13.01
CA LEU A 331 -3.23 16.57 -14.11
C LEU A 331 -3.48 17.36 -15.41
N ASN A 332 -2.43 17.83 -16.08
CA ASN A 332 -2.56 18.79 -17.19
C ASN A 332 -2.63 18.17 -18.58
N THR A 333 -2.33 16.88 -18.71
CA THR A 333 -2.34 16.14 -19.97
C THR A 333 -3.26 14.92 -19.93
N LEU A 334 -3.57 14.35 -21.10
CA LEU A 334 -4.33 13.10 -21.17
C LEU A 334 -3.55 11.93 -20.58
N LEU A 335 -2.21 11.96 -20.69
CA LEU A 335 -1.31 10.98 -20.10
C LEU A 335 -1.37 11.02 -18.57
N ASP A 336 -1.42 12.22 -17.98
CA ASP A 336 -1.54 12.38 -16.53
C ASP A 336 -2.83 11.76 -15.98
N VAL A 337 -3.90 11.70 -16.78
CA VAL A 337 -5.14 11.00 -16.42
C VAL A 337 -5.05 9.50 -16.72
N ALA A 338 -4.43 9.12 -17.84
CA ALA A 338 -4.38 7.72 -18.29
C ALA A 338 -3.58 6.81 -17.33
N HIS A 339 -2.46 7.31 -16.78
CA HIS A 339 -1.63 6.56 -15.83
C HIS A 339 -2.36 6.16 -14.53
N PRO A 340 -3.03 7.08 -13.80
CA PRO A 340 -3.71 6.77 -12.55
C PRO A 340 -5.02 5.99 -12.71
N LEU A 341 -5.53 5.73 -13.93
CA LEU A 341 -6.73 4.89 -14.11
C LEU A 341 -6.55 3.49 -13.52
N SER A 342 -5.35 2.92 -13.65
CA SER A 342 -5.02 1.59 -13.09
C SER A 342 -5.13 1.55 -11.56
N LEU A 343 -4.99 2.69 -10.87
CA LEU A 343 -5.10 2.78 -9.42
C LEU A 343 -6.50 2.44 -8.92
N LEU A 344 -7.55 2.55 -9.74
CA LEU A 344 -8.92 2.17 -9.35
C LEU A 344 -9.02 0.71 -8.87
N SER A 345 -8.16 -0.16 -9.41
CA SER A 345 -8.08 -1.57 -9.03
C SER A 345 -7.51 -1.79 -7.62
N VAL A 346 -6.61 -0.91 -7.17
CA VAL A 346 -5.89 -1.01 -5.90
C VAL A 346 -6.53 -0.13 -4.81
N VAL A 347 -7.18 0.96 -5.21
CA VAL A 347 -7.82 1.93 -4.31
C VAL A 347 -9.00 1.30 -3.56
N HIS A 348 -9.09 1.61 -2.27
CA HIS A 348 -10.17 1.17 -1.39
C HIS A 348 -11.53 1.65 -1.92
N HIS A 349 -12.55 0.79 -1.85
CA HIS A 349 -13.88 1.03 -2.43
C HIS A 349 -14.51 2.38 -2.01
N THR A 350 -14.31 2.82 -0.76
CA THR A 350 -14.83 4.11 -0.26
C THR A 350 -14.18 5.35 -0.90
N LYS A 351 -13.02 5.21 -1.54
CA LYS A 351 -12.25 6.30 -2.16
C LYS A 351 -12.33 6.31 -3.68
N ARG A 352 -12.86 5.25 -4.30
CA ARG A 352 -12.98 5.13 -5.77
C ARG A 352 -13.84 6.24 -6.36
N ALA A 353 -14.99 6.53 -5.77
CA ALA A 353 -15.88 7.60 -6.25
C ALA A 353 -15.18 8.98 -6.26
N SER A 354 -14.35 9.26 -5.24
CA SER A 354 -13.55 10.48 -5.19
C SER A 354 -12.48 10.52 -6.28
N LEU A 355 -11.74 9.43 -6.48
CA LEU A 355 -10.74 9.33 -7.55
C LEU A 355 -11.38 9.51 -8.93
N VAL A 356 -12.50 8.84 -9.20
CA VAL A 356 -13.27 9.01 -10.44
C VAL A 356 -13.72 10.46 -10.62
N GLY A 357 -14.16 11.12 -9.54
CA GLY A 357 -14.51 12.54 -9.56
C GLY A 357 -13.33 13.44 -9.94
N ILE A 358 -12.12 13.15 -9.44
CA ILE A 358 -10.89 13.91 -9.76
C ILE A 358 -10.49 13.68 -11.22
N LEU A 359 -10.40 12.42 -11.65
CA LEU A 359 -10.02 12.05 -13.02
C LEU A 359 -11.01 12.56 -14.06
N GLY A 360 -12.32 12.45 -13.79
CA GLY A 360 -13.36 12.99 -14.67
C GLY A 360 -13.34 14.52 -14.78
N SER A 361 -12.98 15.21 -13.70
CA SER A 361 -12.79 16.68 -13.73
C SER A 361 -11.53 17.07 -14.50
N ALA A 362 -10.45 16.29 -14.37
CA ALA A 362 -9.23 16.50 -15.14
C ALA A 362 -9.47 16.28 -16.64
N LEU A 363 -10.17 15.22 -17.04
CA LEU A 363 -10.55 14.98 -18.45
C LEU A 363 -11.36 16.14 -19.02
N ALA A 364 -12.40 16.58 -18.31
CA ALA A 364 -13.24 17.71 -18.72
C ALA A 364 -12.41 18.98 -18.93
N ARG A 365 -11.39 19.22 -18.11
CA ARG A 365 -10.47 20.36 -18.26
C ARG A 365 -9.50 20.17 -19.43
N VAL A 366 -8.82 19.03 -19.51
CA VAL A 366 -7.78 18.72 -20.52
C VAL A 366 -8.35 18.68 -21.94
N LEU A 367 -9.61 18.23 -22.10
CA LEU A 367 -10.32 18.20 -23.37
C LEU A 367 -11.07 19.51 -23.68
N ASN A 368 -10.97 20.52 -22.81
CA ASN A 368 -11.71 21.78 -22.90
C ASN A 368 -13.24 21.59 -23.00
N ASP A 369 -13.76 20.60 -22.28
CA ASP A 369 -15.15 20.15 -22.28
C ASP A 369 -15.70 20.10 -20.84
N ARG A 370 -15.74 21.27 -20.20
CA ARG A 370 -16.07 21.41 -18.76
C ARG A 370 -17.50 20.99 -18.42
N HIS A 371 -18.42 21.08 -19.37
CA HIS A 371 -19.83 20.74 -19.17
C HIS A 371 -20.08 19.23 -19.17
N SER A 372 -19.17 18.44 -19.74
CA SER A 372 -19.30 16.97 -19.84
C SER A 372 -18.63 16.22 -18.68
N ARG A 373 -18.34 16.88 -17.55
CA ARG A 373 -17.75 16.24 -16.37
C ARG A 373 -18.51 14.98 -15.94
N ALA A 374 -19.83 15.05 -15.87
CA ALA A 374 -20.67 13.91 -15.47
C ALA A 374 -20.55 12.74 -16.45
N PHE A 375 -20.41 13.03 -17.75
CA PHE A 375 -20.18 12.04 -18.78
C PHE A 375 -18.83 11.33 -18.58
N TYR A 376 -17.74 12.07 -18.32
CA TYR A 376 -16.43 11.46 -18.07
C TYR A 376 -16.37 10.64 -16.78
N CYS A 377 -17.02 11.09 -15.71
CA CYS A 377 -17.13 10.27 -14.49
C CYS A 377 -17.84 8.95 -14.76
N ARG A 378 -18.94 8.98 -15.53
CA ARG A 378 -19.67 7.78 -15.92
C ARG A 378 -18.82 6.86 -16.79
N LEU A 379 -18.12 7.41 -17.77
CA LEU A 379 -17.24 6.66 -18.66
C LEU A 379 -16.14 5.88 -17.90
N ILE A 380 -15.50 6.52 -16.92
CA ILE A 380 -14.48 5.88 -16.08
C ILE A 380 -15.12 4.79 -15.21
N TRP A 381 -16.33 5.02 -14.70
CA TRP A 381 -17.06 4.05 -13.89
C TRP A 381 -17.47 2.82 -14.68
N ASP A 382 -17.99 3.01 -15.89
CA ASP A 382 -18.38 1.93 -16.80
C ASP A 382 -17.15 1.07 -17.18
N ALA A 383 -16.00 1.71 -17.46
CA ALA A 383 -14.74 1.01 -17.72
C ALA A 383 -14.24 0.17 -16.52
N TRP A 384 -14.45 0.68 -15.30
CA TRP A 384 -14.15 -0.07 -14.07
C TRP A 384 -15.11 -1.25 -13.85
N GLU A 385 -16.39 -1.08 -14.12
CA GLU A 385 -17.36 -2.18 -14.03
C GLU A 385 -17.06 -3.28 -15.04
N GLN A 386 -16.61 -2.94 -16.25
CA GLN A 386 -16.14 -3.90 -17.24
C GLN A 386 -14.92 -4.70 -16.74
N GLU A 387 -13.95 -4.03 -16.11
CA GLU A 387 -12.79 -4.66 -15.47
C GLU A 387 -13.20 -5.69 -14.41
N LEU A 388 -14.20 -5.37 -13.58
CA LEU A 388 -14.74 -6.29 -12.57
C LEU A 388 -15.44 -7.51 -13.17
N MET A 389 -15.97 -7.38 -14.39
CA MET A 389 -16.57 -8.47 -15.16
C MET A 389 -15.53 -9.30 -15.93
N GLY A 390 -14.24 -8.97 -15.81
CA GLY A 390 -13.14 -9.65 -16.51
C GLY A 390 -12.98 -9.22 -17.97
N MET A 391 -13.53 -8.06 -18.34
CA MET A 391 -13.27 -7.40 -19.62
C MET A 391 -12.20 -6.33 -19.41
N ASP A 392 -11.29 -6.11 -20.35
CA ASP A 392 -10.16 -5.18 -20.20
C ASP A 392 -10.56 -3.69 -20.32
N GLY A 393 -11.63 -3.27 -19.63
CA GLY A 393 -12.29 -1.98 -19.79
C GLY A 393 -11.42 -0.79 -19.40
N LEU A 394 -10.67 -0.88 -18.29
CA LEU A 394 -9.74 0.19 -17.90
C LEU A 394 -8.56 0.28 -18.85
N GLN A 395 -8.03 -0.87 -19.27
CA GLN A 395 -6.93 -0.93 -20.22
C GLN A 395 -7.33 -0.38 -21.59
N ALA A 396 -8.54 -0.69 -22.07
CA ALA A 396 -9.10 -0.14 -23.29
C ALA A 396 -9.25 1.39 -23.20
N LEU A 397 -9.81 1.91 -22.10
CA LEU A 397 -9.92 3.35 -21.88
C LEU A 397 -8.55 4.04 -21.86
N THR A 398 -7.58 3.48 -21.15
CA THR A 398 -6.20 3.99 -21.11
C THR A 398 -5.56 4.02 -22.50
N ALA A 399 -5.69 2.95 -23.29
CA ALA A 399 -5.18 2.90 -24.66
C ALA A 399 -5.79 3.98 -25.55
N GLN A 400 -7.11 4.20 -25.44
CA GLN A 400 -7.80 5.25 -26.21
C GLN A 400 -7.38 6.66 -25.81
N LEU A 401 -7.14 6.92 -24.53
CA LEU A 401 -6.64 8.21 -24.05
C LEU A 401 -5.20 8.49 -24.54
N ILE A 402 -4.33 7.47 -24.51
CA ILE A 402 -2.96 7.58 -25.05
C ILE A 402 -3.00 7.83 -26.56
N ARG A 403 -3.85 7.12 -27.31
CA ARG A 403 -3.99 7.34 -28.75
C ARG A 403 -4.53 8.74 -29.05
N LEU A 404 -5.52 9.22 -28.29
CA LEU A 404 -6.07 10.55 -28.44
C LEU A 404 -5.03 11.66 -28.21
N GLU A 405 -4.12 11.47 -27.25
CA GLU A 405 -2.99 12.39 -27.03
C GLU A 405 -2.07 12.45 -28.26
N VAL A 406 -1.79 11.31 -28.89
CA VAL A 406 -1.04 11.25 -30.15
C VAL A 406 -1.79 11.99 -31.26
N ASP A 407 -3.09 11.75 -31.45
CA ASP A 407 -3.86 12.42 -32.50
C ASP A 407 -3.94 13.94 -32.29
N ARG A 408 -3.98 14.42 -31.04
CA ARG A 408 -3.93 15.87 -30.75
C ARG A 408 -2.61 16.51 -31.19
N ARG A 409 -1.52 15.73 -31.18
CA ARG A 409 -0.19 16.18 -31.63
C ARG A 409 -0.06 16.11 -33.15
N GLU A 410 -0.57 15.03 -33.75
CA GLU A 410 -0.55 14.81 -35.20
C GLU A 410 -1.52 15.75 -35.94
N TRP A 411 -2.72 15.96 -35.41
CA TRP A 411 -3.80 16.71 -36.07
C TRP A 411 -4.06 18.05 -35.38
N LYS A 412 -3.29 19.06 -35.79
CA LYS A 412 -3.39 20.43 -35.25
C LYS A 412 -4.78 21.08 -35.45
N GLU A 413 -5.59 20.60 -36.39
CA GLU A 413 -6.94 21.12 -36.70
C GLU A 413 -8.08 20.32 -36.03
N LEU A 414 -7.77 19.41 -35.10
CA LEU A 414 -8.79 18.60 -34.44
C LEU A 414 -9.73 19.47 -33.58
N ARG A 415 -10.91 19.79 -34.13
CA ARG A 415 -11.89 20.70 -33.51
C ARG A 415 -12.51 20.18 -32.22
N ASN A 416 -12.73 18.86 -32.10
CA ASN A 416 -13.41 18.28 -30.95
C ASN A 416 -12.79 16.92 -30.55
N PRO A 417 -11.76 16.93 -29.68
CA PRO A 417 -11.11 15.70 -29.22
C PRO A 417 -12.03 14.85 -28.32
N ALA A 418 -12.96 15.47 -27.60
CA ALA A 418 -13.95 14.77 -26.77
C ALA A 418 -14.89 13.89 -27.61
N ALA A 419 -15.39 14.43 -28.73
CA ALA A 419 -16.24 13.68 -29.65
C ALA A 419 -15.50 12.49 -30.29
N LEU A 420 -14.22 12.66 -30.61
CA LEU A 420 -13.39 11.59 -31.16
C LEU A 420 -13.19 10.45 -30.15
N LEU A 421 -12.94 10.78 -28.87
CA LEU A 421 -12.86 9.80 -27.79
C LEU A 421 -14.15 8.99 -27.65
N ALA A 422 -15.29 9.70 -27.58
CA ALA A 422 -16.60 9.07 -27.45
C ALA A 422 -16.95 8.18 -28.66
N TYR A 423 -16.52 8.56 -29.86
CA TYR A 423 -16.69 7.76 -31.07
C TYR A 423 -15.90 6.45 -30.99
N ARG A 424 -14.64 6.49 -30.55
CA ARG A 424 -13.78 5.30 -30.46
C ARG A 424 -14.24 4.31 -29.41
N LEU A 425 -14.70 4.81 -28.26
CA LEU A 425 -15.20 3.96 -27.17
C LEU A 425 -16.58 3.34 -27.45
N ARG A 426 -17.26 3.73 -28.53
CA ARG A 426 -18.45 3.03 -29.04
C ARG A 426 -18.11 1.92 -30.04
N ALA A 427 -16.91 1.96 -30.60
CA ALA A 427 -16.45 1.04 -31.64
C ALA A 427 -15.55 -0.08 -31.08
N ALA A 428 -14.89 0.19 -29.95
CA ALA A 428 -14.29 -0.81 -29.05
C ALA A 428 -15.39 -1.45 -28.19
#